data_AF-A0A6H0ZP04-F1
#
_entry.id   AF-A0A6H0ZP04-F1
#
_cell.length_a   1.000
_cell.length_b   1.000
_cell.length_c   1.000
_cell.angle_alpha   90.00
_cell.angle_beta   90.00
_cell.angle_gamma   90.00
#
_symmetry.space_group_name_H-M   'P 1'
#
loop_
_entity.id
_entity.type
_entity.pdbx_description
1 polymer ?
#
loop_
_entity_poly.entity_id
_entity_poly.type
_entity_poly.pdbx_seq_one_letter_code
_entity_poly.pdbx_strand_id
1 'polypeptide(L)'
;MKRSFIGNFYRSFGANIRANRADADAEEGRLLRAEHRKPEFQRPRKLTYDEIMEALSDTSPSTFLDRKVQAYLSVEEWPPTSMDTSYHRVAASGEDNAWSTSVPGVSKLMMVSHPDVWQSLRLEFGPYRATFSVDGSTFQVRAKSAASTMMMAHIVAGRIRHHRNEASPDLGPNVAKVQN
;
A
#
# COMPACT_ATOMS: atom_id res chain seq x y z
N MET A 1 14.15 -4.50 12.29
CA MET A 1 13.09 -3.90 13.12
C MET A 1 13.68 -3.55 14.48
N LYS A 2 13.59 -2.29 14.93
CA LYS A 2 14.12 -1.89 16.26
C LYS A 2 13.17 -2.39 17.34
N ARG A 3 13.72 -2.99 18.40
CA ARG A 3 12.94 -3.48 19.53
C ARG A 3 12.46 -2.31 20.39
N SER A 4 11.18 -2.30 20.74
CA SER A 4 10.56 -1.33 21.63
C SER A 4 10.68 -1.77 23.09
N PHE A 5 10.57 -0.82 24.02
CA PHE A 5 10.57 -1.11 25.46
C PHE A 5 9.42 -2.07 25.84
N ILE A 6 8.22 -1.81 25.33
CA ILE A 6 7.03 -2.65 25.54
C ILE A 6 7.21 -4.03 24.89
N GLY A 7 7.82 -4.10 23.71
CA GLY A 7 8.11 -5.36 23.03
C GLY A 7 9.11 -6.22 23.82
N ASN A 8 10.12 -5.61 24.42
CA ASN A 8 11.06 -6.31 25.31
C ASN A 8 10.36 -6.83 26.57
N PHE A 9 9.45 -6.06 27.15
CA PHE A 9 8.61 -6.51 28.26
C PHE A 9 7.76 -7.72 27.87
N TYR A 10 7.07 -7.70 26.73
CA TYR A 10 6.28 -8.87 26.30
C TYR A 10 7.16 -10.10 26.03
N ARG A 11 8.38 -9.92 25.49
CA ARG A 11 9.33 -11.03 25.31
C ARG A 11 9.77 -11.65 26.63
N SER A 12 9.98 -10.85 27.68
CA SER A 12 10.38 -11.40 28.99
C SER A 12 9.30 -12.29 29.63
N PHE A 13 8.04 -12.16 29.19
CA PHE A 13 6.94 -13.05 29.58
C PHE A 13 6.58 -14.11 28.52
N GLY A 14 7.45 -14.34 27.53
CA GLY A 14 7.22 -15.34 26.47
C GLY A 14 6.14 -14.97 25.43
N ALA A 15 5.59 -13.75 25.51
CA ALA A 15 4.51 -13.28 24.63
C ALA A 15 5.06 -12.71 23.31
N ASN A 16 5.76 -13.52 22.53
CA ASN A 16 6.48 -13.10 21.32
C ASN A 16 5.59 -12.43 20.25
N ILE A 17 4.33 -12.88 20.11
CA ILE A 17 3.39 -12.27 19.17
C ILE A 17 3.04 -10.84 19.59
N ARG A 18 2.73 -10.64 20.88
CA ARG A 18 2.45 -9.30 21.43
C ARG A 18 3.67 -8.40 21.36
N ALA A 19 4.86 -8.97 21.56
CA ALA A 19 6.11 -8.23 21.41
C ALA A 19 6.36 -7.73 19.99
N ASN A 20 6.14 -8.58 18.99
CA ASN A 20 6.31 -8.20 17.59
C ASN A 20 5.29 -7.14 17.18
N ARG A 21 4.05 -7.22 17.68
CA ARG A 21 3.03 -6.20 17.47
C ARG A 21 3.43 -4.86 18.10
N ALA A 22 3.88 -4.87 19.35
CA ALA A 22 4.35 -3.65 20.03
C ALA A 22 5.54 -3.00 19.30
N ASP A 23 6.46 -3.79 18.74
CA ASP A 23 7.56 -3.27 17.93
C ASP A 23 7.07 -2.68 16.60
N ALA A 24 6.05 -3.28 15.97
CA ALA A 24 5.41 -2.74 14.77
C ALA A 24 4.73 -1.39 15.03
N ASP A 25 3.94 -1.33 16.10
CA ASP A 25 3.23 -0.11 16.50
C ASP A 25 4.21 1.02 16.86
N ALA A 26 5.31 0.68 17.55
CA ALA A 26 6.34 1.66 17.90
C ALA A 26 7.08 2.20 16.67
N GLU A 27 7.41 1.33 15.72
CA GLU A 27 8.06 1.74 14.47
C GLU A 27 7.12 2.56 13.59
N GLU A 28 5.86 2.16 13.47
CA GLU A 28 4.81 2.95 12.82
C GLU A 28 4.70 4.35 13.45
N GLY A 29 4.57 4.43 14.77
CA GLY A 29 4.46 5.71 15.48
C GLY A 29 5.71 6.58 15.31
N ARG A 30 6.89 5.99 15.11
CA ARG A 30 8.12 6.71 14.76
C ARG A 30 8.04 7.27 13.33
N LEU A 31 7.58 6.48 12.36
CA LEU A 31 7.45 6.88 10.96
C LEU A 31 6.39 7.98 10.79
N LEU A 32 5.22 7.85 11.42
CA LEU A 32 4.17 8.89 11.40
C LEU A 32 4.70 10.21 11.97
N ARG A 33 5.40 10.18 13.11
CA ARG A 33 6.01 11.39 13.68
C ARG A 33 7.06 12.02 12.77
N ALA A 34 7.82 11.20 12.03
CA ALA A 34 8.77 11.71 11.05
C ALA A 34 8.04 12.37 9.86
N GLU A 35 6.94 11.78 9.41
CA GLU A 35 6.13 12.29 8.31
C GLU A 35 5.51 13.65 8.65
N HIS A 36 4.92 13.79 9.84
CA HIS A 36 4.38 15.06 10.37
C HIS A 36 5.42 16.19 10.49
N ARG A 37 6.71 15.86 10.51
CA ARG A 37 7.79 16.87 10.59
C ARG A 37 8.21 17.40 9.22
N LYS A 38 7.79 16.76 8.13
CA LYS A 38 8.18 17.18 6.78
C LYS A 38 7.49 18.50 6.42
N PRO A 39 8.19 19.46 5.78
CA PRO A 39 7.59 20.74 5.37
C PRO A 39 6.33 20.57 4.51
N GLU A 40 6.34 19.58 3.61
CA GLU A 40 5.22 19.24 2.71
C GLU A 40 3.95 18.78 3.44
N PHE A 41 4.06 18.43 4.72
CA PHE A 41 2.97 17.91 5.56
C PHE A 41 2.76 18.73 6.84
N GLN A 42 3.24 19.98 6.88
CA GLN A 42 2.87 20.92 7.95
C GLN A 42 1.35 21.13 8.06
N ARG A 43 0.65 20.95 6.93
CA ARG A 43 -0.80 20.78 6.87
C ARG A 43 -1.07 19.43 6.18
N PRO A 44 -1.92 18.56 6.75
CA PRO A 44 -2.35 17.36 6.07
C PRO A 44 -2.94 17.70 4.70
N ARG A 45 -2.69 16.84 3.71
CA ARG A 45 -3.20 17.00 2.34
C ARG A 45 -3.39 15.65 1.66
N LYS A 46 -4.03 15.68 0.50
CA LYS A 46 -4.11 14.50 -0.35
C LYS A 46 -2.75 14.04 -0.86
N LEU A 47 -2.51 12.73 -0.78
CA LEU A 47 -1.39 12.07 -1.45
C LEU A 47 -1.63 12.08 -2.95
N THR A 48 -0.58 12.35 -3.71
CA THR A 48 -0.61 12.23 -5.16
C THR A 48 -0.37 10.78 -5.58
N TYR A 49 -0.67 10.50 -6.85
CA TYR A 49 -0.37 9.20 -7.44
C TYR A 49 1.14 8.88 -7.42
N ASP A 50 1.99 9.85 -7.75
CA ASP A 50 3.44 9.63 -7.78
C ASP A 50 3.99 9.29 -6.38
N GLU A 51 3.48 9.97 -5.35
CA GLU A 51 3.87 9.73 -3.96
C GLU A 51 3.51 8.34 -3.47
N ILE A 52 2.31 7.83 -3.82
CA ILE A 52 1.91 6.48 -3.41
C ILE A 52 2.67 5.41 -4.21
N MET A 53 2.95 5.66 -5.49
CA MET A 53 3.72 4.75 -6.34
C MET A 53 5.18 4.66 -5.90
N GLU A 54 5.79 5.79 -5.52
CA GLU A 54 7.12 5.83 -4.91
C GLU A 54 7.14 5.07 -3.57
N ALA A 55 6.18 5.34 -2.69
CA ALA A 55 6.08 4.66 -1.39
C ALA A 55 5.94 3.13 -1.54
N LEU A 56 5.12 2.65 -2.49
CA LEU A 56 4.94 1.23 -2.78
C LEU A 56 6.19 0.57 -3.38
N SER A 57 6.96 1.33 -4.16
CA SER A 57 8.18 0.83 -4.81
C SER A 57 9.32 0.69 -3.81
N ASP A 58 9.47 1.67 -2.91
CA ASP A 58 10.65 1.80 -2.05
C ASP A 58 10.48 1.25 -0.64
N THR A 59 9.24 1.02 -0.20
CA THR A 59 8.99 0.61 1.19
C THR A 59 8.55 -0.84 1.25
N SER A 60 9.10 -1.59 2.22
CA SER A 60 8.57 -2.90 2.55
C SER A 60 7.16 -2.78 3.14
N PRO A 61 6.31 -3.81 2.94
CA PRO A 61 5.01 -3.88 3.59
C PRO A 61 5.03 -3.53 5.08
N SER A 62 4.14 -2.62 5.48
CA SER A 62 4.00 -2.19 6.87
C SER A 62 2.66 -1.51 7.09
N THR A 63 2.22 -1.44 8.34
CA THR A 63 1.04 -0.69 8.79
C THR A 63 1.09 0.77 8.32
N PHE A 64 2.28 1.39 8.35
CA PHE A 64 2.49 2.75 7.86
C PHE A 64 2.19 2.89 6.36
N LEU A 65 2.69 1.96 5.54
CA LEU A 65 2.42 1.92 4.10
C LEU A 65 0.93 1.67 3.83
N ASP A 66 0.31 0.79 4.60
CA ASP A 66 -1.12 0.50 4.48
C ASP A 66 -1.97 1.74 4.75
N ARG A 67 -1.63 2.54 5.77
CA ARG A 67 -2.32 3.80 6.03
C ARG A 67 -2.16 4.80 4.89
N LYS A 68 -0.98 4.86 4.25
CA LYS A 68 -0.77 5.70 3.07
C LYS A 68 -1.67 5.28 1.92
N VAL A 69 -1.74 3.97 1.64
CA VAL A 69 -2.63 3.41 0.63
C VAL A 69 -4.09 3.76 0.94
N GLN A 70 -4.53 3.58 2.18
CA GLN A 70 -5.89 3.92 2.61
C GLN A 70 -6.20 5.43 2.48
N ALA A 71 -5.26 6.29 2.84
CA ALA A 71 -5.42 7.74 2.70
C ALA A 71 -5.51 8.17 1.22
N TYR A 72 -4.74 7.51 0.35
CA TYR A 72 -4.79 7.72 -1.09
C TYR A 72 -6.14 7.28 -1.70
N LEU A 73 -6.63 6.08 -1.35
CA LEU A 73 -7.87 5.52 -1.90
C LEU A 73 -9.14 6.15 -1.32
N SER A 74 -9.08 6.64 -0.08
CA SER A 74 -10.22 7.29 0.58
C SER A 74 -10.25 8.81 0.32
N VAL A 75 -11.21 9.52 0.91
CA VAL A 75 -11.27 11.00 0.90
C VAL A 75 -10.42 11.65 2.00
N GLU A 76 -9.60 10.88 2.73
CA GLU A 76 -8.82 11.38 3.88
C GLU A 76 -7.49 12.04 3.50
N GLU A 77 -7.04 12.95 4.35
CA GLU A 77 -5.75 13.63 4.21
C GLU A 77 -4.61 12.87 4.90
N TRP A 78 -3.41 13.07 4.39
CA TRP A 78 -2.17 12.49 4.89
C TRP A 78 -1.19 13.59 5.35
N PRO A 79 -0.40 13.37 6.41
CA PRO A 79 -0.49 12.27 7.37
C PRO A 79 -1.74 12.41 8.26
N PRO A 80 -2.28 11.30 8.77
CA PRO A 80 -3.48 11.33 9.58
C PRO A 80 -3.22 12.08 10.90
N THR A 81 -4.18 12.91 11.29
CA THR A 81 -4.18 13.67 12.54
C THR A 81 -5.02 13.01 13.64
N SER A 82 -5.91 12.09 13.27
CA SER A 82 -6.75 11.34 14.19
C SER A 82 -6.46 9.83 14.11
N MET A 83 -6.89 9.12 15.14
CA MET A 83 -6.87 7.65 15.20
C MET A 83 -8.21 7.04 14.71
N ASP A 84 -9.11 7.84 14.13
CA ASP A 84 -10.36 7.38 13.51
C ASP A 84 -10.29 7.59 11.99
N THR A 85 -9.32 6.93 11.38
CA THR A 85 -9.11 6.94 9.94
C THR A 85 -9.78 5.75 9.29
N SER A 86 -9.94 5.81 7.97
CA SER A 86 -10.45 4.70 7.16
C SER A 86 -9.64 3.43 7.39
N TYR A 87 -8.32 3.55 7.59
CA TYR A 87 -7.48 2.42 7.99
C TYR A 87 -7.97 1.76 9.30
N HIS A 88 -8.26 2.54 10.34
CA HIS A 88 -8.68 2.01 11.63
C HIS A 88 -10.07 1.37 11.57
N ARG A 89 -10.99 1.97 10.82
CA ARG A 89 -12.32 1.40 10.59
C ARG A 89 -12.24 0.07 9.85
N VAL A 90 -11.46 0.00 8.77
CA VAL A 90 -11.22 -1.24 8.00
C VAL A 90 -10.54 -2.31 8.85
N ALA A 91 -9.51 -1.93 9.62
CA ALA A 91 -8.82 -2.86 10.50
C ALA A 91 -9.73 -3.42 11.62
N ALA A 92 -10.68 -2.62 12.12
CA ALA A 92 -11.61 -3.01 13.18
C ALA A 92 -12.81 -3.82 12.67
N SER A 93 -13.35 -3.50 11.49
CA SER A 93 -14.47 -4.24 10.90
C SER A 93 -14.07 -5.65 10.48
N GLY A 94 -12.78 -5.89 10.22
CA GLY A 94 -12.28 -7.17 9.74
C GLY A 94 -12.81 -7.50 8.34
N GLU A 95 -13.40 -6.52 7.64
CA GLU A 95 -13.59 -6.61 6.20
C GLU A 95 -12.20 -6.83 5.61
N ASP A 96 -12.00 -8.02 5.04
CA ASP A 96 -10.73 -8.51 4.48
C ASP A 96 -9.90 -7.35 3.96
N ASN A 97 -8.71 -7.12 4.54
CA ASN A 97 -7.84 -5.95 4.36
C ASN A 97 -7.44 -5.74 2.88
N ALA A 98 -8.40 -5.28 2.08
CA ALA A 98 -8.40 -5.18 0.63
C ALA A 98 -7.25 -4.36 0.09
N TRP A 99 -6.76 -3.44 0.91
CA TRP A 99 -5.76 -2.47 0.54
C TRP A 99 -4.58 -2.44 1.50
N SER A 100 -4.27 -3.60 2.09
CA SER A 100 -3.08 -3.81 2.90
C SER A 100 -1.98 -4.50 2.10
N THR A 101 -0.78 -3.96 2.22
CA THR A 101 0.46 -4.59 1.79
C THR A 101 1.00 -5.57 2.84
N SER A 102 0.63 -5.39 4.12
CA SER A 102 1.28 -6.06 5.26
C SER A 102 0.55 -7.29 5.81
N VAL A 103 -0.68 -7.57 5.36
CA VAL A 103 -1.47 -8.72 5.82
C VAL A 103 -1.21 -9.96 4.94
N PRO A 104 -0.92 -11.14 5.51
CA PRO A 104 -0.83 -12.39 4.75
C PRO A 104 -2.22 -12.83 4.21
N GLY A 105 -2.36 -13.07 2.90
CA GLY A 105 -3.58 -13.64 2.30
C GLY A 105 -4.55 -12.68 1.59
N VAL A 106 -4.07 -11.49 1.18
CA VAL A 106 -4.86 -10.42 0.54
C VAL A 106 -5.31 -10.80 -0.87
N SER A 107 -6.48 -11.43 -1.03
CA SER A 107 -7.01 -11.76 -2.36
C SER A 107 -8.46 -11.35 -2.63
N LYS A 108 -9.34 -11.15 -1.63
CA LYS A 108 -10.78 -11.18 -1.89
C LYS A 108 -11.44 -9.87 -2.36
N LEU A 109 -11.03 -8.70 -1.87
CA LEU A 109 -11.70 -7.42 -2.22
C LEU A 109 -11.09 -6.73 -3.44
N MET A 110 -9.78 -6.86 -3.65
CA MET A 110 -9.12 -6.43 -4.89
C MET A 110 -9.82 -6.99 -6.14
N MET A 111 -10.25 -8.25 -6.07
CA MET A 111 -10.97 -8.98 -7.14
C MET A 111 -12.27 -8.31 -7.57
N VAL A 112 -12.95 -7.59 -6.67
CA VAL A 112 -14.24 -6.96 -6.96
C VAL A 112 -14.09 -5.70 -7.81
N SER A 113 -13.01 -4.93 -7.61
CA SER A 113 -12.81 -3.65 -8.32
C SER A 113 -12.28 -3.81 -9.75
N HIS A 114 -11.48 -4.85 -10.03
CA HIS A 114 -10.84 -5.05 -11.35
C HIS A 114 -10.75 -6.53 -11.77
N PRO A 115 -11.89 -7.22 -12.00
CA PRO A 115 -11.89 -8.67 -12.24
C PRO A 115 -11.04 -9.11 -13.45
N ASP A 116 -10.99 -8.31 -14.51
CA ASP A 116 -10.17 -8.49 -15.71
C ASP A 116 -8.65 -8.39 -15.46
N VAL A 117 -8.26 -7.48 -14.57
CA VAL A 117 -6.85 -7.33 -14.14
C VAL A 117 -6.41 -8.58 -13.39
N TRP A 118 -7.25 -9.11 -12.50
CA TRP A 118 -6.90 -10.31 -11.73
C TRP A 118 -6.88 -11.59 -12.56
N GLN A 119 -7.75 -11.70 -13.56
CA GLN A 119 -7.73 -12.82 -14.51
C GLN A 119 -6.43 -12.86 -15.34
N SER A 120 -5.83 -11.69 -15.60
CA SER A 120 -4.61 -11.57 -16.40
C SER A 120 -3.33 -11.43 -15.56
N LEU A 121 -3.45 -11.26 -14.24
CA LEU A 121 -2.31 -11.00 -13.36
C LEU A 121 -1.35 -12.18 -13.32
N ARG A 122 -0.07 -11.89 -13.59
CA ARG A 122 1.06 -12.80 -13.39
C ARG A 122 2.04 -12.16 -12.41
N LEU A 123 2.28 -12.87 -11.30
CA LEU A 123 3.25 -12.46 -10.28
C LEU A 123 4.55 -13.23 -10.45
N GLU A 124 5.65 -12.49 -10.56
CA GLU A 124 7.01 -13.03 -10.56
C GLU A 124 7.65 -12.70 -9.21
N PHE A 125 8.23 -13.71 -8.55
CA PHE A 125 8.79 -13.58 -7.19
C PHE A 125 10.31 -13.31 -7.18
N GLY A 126 10.91 -13.03 -8.33
CA GLY A 126 12.32 -12.64 -8.42
C GLY A 126 12.66 -11.93 -9.73
N PRO A 127 13.13 -10.66 -9.69
CA PRO A 127 12.66 -9.59 -8.78
C PRO A 127 11.13 -9.50 -8.73
N TYR A 128 10.53 -8.89 -7.69
CA TYR A 128 9.06 -8.81 -7.60
C TYR A 128 8.46 -7.96 -8.70
N ARG A 129 7.63 -8.59 -9.54
CA ARG A 129 6.92 -7.94 -10.65
C ARG A 129 5.48 -8.44 -10.72
N ALA A 130 4.58 -7.55 -11.10
CA ALA A 130 3.24 -7.92 -11.51
C ALA A 130 3.02 -7.47 -12.95
N THR A 131 2.64 -8.41 -13.81
CA THR A 131 2.22 -8.15 -15.18
C THR A 131 0.72 -8.36 -15.26
N PHE A 132 -0.02 -7.43 -15.85
CA PHE A 132 -1.48 -7.49 -15.95
C PHE A 132 -1.97 -6.78 -17.21
N SER A 133 -3.19 -7.09 -17.63
CA SER A 133 -3.84 -6.45 -18.77
C SER A 133 -5.04 -5.64 -18.32
N VAL A 134 -5.19 -4.45 -18.88
CA VAL A 134 -6.36 -3.58 -18.71
C VAL A 134 -6.61 -2.82 -20.00
N ASP A 135 -7.88 -2.73 -20.42
CA ASP A 135 -8.32 -2.07 -21.65
C ASP A 135 -7.51 -2.49 -22.90
N GLY A 136 -7.20 -3.79 -23.01
CA GLY A 136 -6.51 -4.38 -24.17
C GLY A 136 -5.00 -4.11 -24.24
N SER A 137 -4.43 -3.42 -23.26
CA SER A 137 -2.98 -3.22 -23.14
C SER A 137 -2.41 -4.02 -21.97
N THR A 138 -1.16 -4.47 -22.09
CA THR A 138 -0.44 -5.17 -21.03
C THR A 138 0.56 -4.23 -20.36
N PHE A 139 0.57 -4.23 -19.03
CA PHE A 139 1.43 -3.41 -18.20
C PHE A 139 2.21 -4.27 -17.22
N GLN A 140 3.37 -3.78 -16.82
CA GLN A 140 4.22 -4.37 -15.79
C GLN A 140 4.56 -3.32 -14.74
N VAL A 141 4.43 -3.70 -13.46
CA VAL A 141 4.85 -2.91 -12.30
C VAL A 141 5.89 -3.67 -11.49
N ARG A 142 6.74 -2.92 -10.78
CA ARG A 142 7.84 -3.49 -9.97
C ARG A 142 7.88 -2.85 -8.60
N ALA A 143 8.15 -3.64 -7.57
CA ALA A 143 8.26 -3.18 -6.19
C ALA A 143 9.18 -4.09 -5.38
N LYS A 144 9.36 -3.78 -4.08
CA LYS A 144 10.14 -4.62 -3.15
C LYS A 144 9.41 -5.85 -2.63
N SER A 145 8.12 -6.00 -2.89
CA SER A 145 7.33 -7.16 -2.45
C SER A 145 6.19 -7.50 -3.42
N ALA A 146 5.74 -8.77 -3.40
CA ALA A 146 4.59 -9.22 -4.17
C ALA A 146 3.31 -8.45 -3.82
N ALA A 147 3.08 -8.18 -2.52
CA ALA A 147 1.92 -7.42 -2.06
C ALA A 147 1.95 -5.97 -2.58
N SER A 148 3.11 -5.32 -2.56
CA SER A 148 3.29 -3.98 -3.15
C SER A 148 3.03 -4.00 -4.66
N THR A 149 3.53 -5.01 -5.40
CA THR A 149 3.27 -5.10 -6.85
C THR A 149 1.79 -5.32 -7.18
N MET A 150 1.06 -6.10 -6.37
CA MET A 150 -0.39 -6.27 -6.52
C MET A 150 -1.14 -4.96 -6.26
N MET A 151 -0.74 -4.21 -5.22
CA MET A 151 -1.32 -2.91 -4.92
C MET A 151 -1.07 -1.90 -6.04
N MET A 152 0.15 -1.85 -6.58
CA MET A 152 0.48 -0.99 -7.71
C MET A 152 -0.35 -1.35 -8.95
N ALA A 153 -0.54 -2.64 -9.25
CA ALA A 153 -1.38 -3.07 -10.37
C ALA A 153 -2.84 -2.59 -10.20
N HIS A 154 -3.39 -2.67 -8.98
CA HIS A 154 -4.71 -2.14 -8.65
C HIS A 154 -4.81 -0.62 -8.89
N ILE A 155 -3.88 0.15 -8.32
CA ILE A 155 -3.86 1.63 -8.44
C ILE A 155 -3.70 2.06 -9.91
N VAL A 156 -2.81 1.41 -10.66
CA VAL A 156 -2.58 1.70 -12.08
C VAL A 156 -3.82 1.42 -12.91
N ALA A 157 -4.48 0.28 -12.68
CA ALA A 157 -5.73 -0.05 -13.38
C ALA A 157 -6.85 0.96 -13.10
N GLY A 158 -6.98 1.40 -11.84
CA GLY A 158 -7.90 2.48 -11.46
C GLY A 158 -7.60 3.77 -12.21
N ARG A 159 -6.33 4.20 -12.23
CA ARG A 159 -5.91 5.42 -12.93
C ARG A 159 -6.21 5.37 -14.43
N ILE A 160 -5.89 4.28 -15.10
CA ILE A 160 -6.16 4.10 -16.55
C ILE A 160 -7.66 4.27 -16.84
N ARG A 161 -8.53 3.65 -16.02
CA ARG A 161 -9.98 3.71 -16.22
C ARG A 161 -10.57 5.08 -15.92
N HIS A 162 -10.11 5.76 -14.88
CA HIS A 162 -10.59 7.09 -14.52
C HIS A 162 -10.09 8.18 -15.48
N HIS A 163 -8.95 7.98 -16.13
CA HIS A 163 -8.36 8.89 -17.13
C HIS A 163 -8.49 8.37 -18.57
N ARG A 164 -9.49 7.54 -18.86
CA ARG A 164 -9.67 6.87 -20.18
C ARG A 164 -9.75 7.83 -21.38
N ASN A 165 -10.08 9.11 -21.15
CA ASN A 165 -10.17 10.14 -22.18
C ASN A 165 -8.82 10.84 -22.47
N GLU A 166 -7.78 10.59 -21.69
CA GLU A 166 -6.42 11.08 -21.96
C GLU A 166 -5.71 10.10 -22.91
N ALA A 167 -5.08 10.62 -23.97
CA ALA A 167 -4.45 9.81 -25.01
C ALA A 167 -3.35 8.86 -24.48
N SER A 168 -2.75 9.18 -23.34
CA SER A 168 -1.92 8.29 -22.54
C SER A 168 -1.78 8.89 -21.14
N PRO A 169 -2.47 8.38 -20.11
CA PRO A 169 -2.27 8.86 -18.74
C PRO A 169 -0.81 8.66 -18.35
N ASP A 170 -0.20 9.64 -17.67
CA ASP A 170 1.13 9.47 -17.09
C ASP A 170 1.05 8.46 -15.94
N LEU A 171 1.73 7.33 -16.10
CA LEU A 171 1.76 6.22 -15.15
C LEU A 171 3.03 6.21 -14.30
N GLY A 172 3.99 7.10 -14.56
CA GLY A 172 5.24 7.20 -13.84
C GLY A 172 6.28 6.11 -14.21
N PRO A 173 7.51 6.22 -13.68
CA PRO A 173 8.66 5.42 -14.11
C PRO A 173 8.61 3.95 -13.68
N ASN A 174 7.78 3.61 -12.68
CA ASN A 174 7.67 2.26 -12.14
C ASN A 174 6.66 1.38 -12.90
N VAL A 175 6.07 1.91 -13.97
CA VAL A 175 5.07 1.24 -14.80
C VAL A 175 5.59 1.18 -16.23
N ALA A 176 5.70 -0.01 -16.78
CA ALA A 176 6.10 -0.23 -18.17
C ALA A 176 4.93 -0.81 -18.94
N LYS A 177 4.59 -0.23 -20.09
CA LYS A 177 3.72 -0.88 -21.07
C LYS A 177 4.53 -1.98 -21.77
N VAL A 178 4.04 -3.21 -21.70
CA VAL A 178 4.65 -4.36 -22.37
C VAL A 178 4.04 -4.44 -23.77
N GLN A 179 4.86 -4.28 -24.81
CA GLN A 179 4.43 -4.59 -26.17
C GLN A 179 4.32 -6.11 -26.29
N ASN A 180 3.18 -6.58 -26.81
CA ASN A 180 3.04 -7.96 -27.27
C ASN A 180 3.91 -8.19 -28.51
#